data_AF-K7MAQ4-F1
#
_entry.id   AF-K7MAQ4-F1
#
_cell.length_a   1.000
_cell.length_b   1.000
_cell.length_c   1.000
_cell.angle_alpha   90.00
_cell.angle_beta   90.00
_cell.angle_gamma   90.00
#
_symmetry.space_group_name_H-M   'P 1'
#
loop_
_entity.id
_entity.type
_entity.pdbx_description
1 polymer ?
#
loop_
_entity_poly.entity_id
_entity_poly.type
_entity_poly.pdbx_seq_one_letter_code
_entity_poly.pdbx_strand_id
1 'polypeptide(L)'
;MTELPPFLLFITKRRLLVQFLSHSPSGVLSCETERAKGQTQFFLSSFLFFVEREREKMLGIFSSSVVSPPEELVAAGSRTPSPKTTAGKLLNRFVESKASAVSLQVGEHVQLAYTHHNESPWHPRSFAVKDEIFCLFEGALDNLGSLRQQYGLAKSANEVILVIEAYKALRDRAPYPANRVVCHLSGSFAFIVFDKSTSTLFVASDQAGKVPLYWGITADGYVAFADDADLLKGSCGKSLASFPQGCFYSTAVGGLRCYENPKNKITAVPAEEEEIWGAFFKVEGSTVLAATE
;
A
#
# COMPACT_ATOMS: atom_id res chain seq x y z
N MET A 1 8.01 -42.48 -39.32
CA MET A 1 7.33 -41.21 -38.98
C MET A 1 8.17 -40.57 -37.89
N THR A 2 8.84 -39.49 -38.24
CA THR A 2 9.87 -38.80 -37.45
C THR A 2 9.23 -37.95 -36.35
N GLU A 3 9.55 -38.28 -35.11
CA GLU A 3 9.27 -37.50 -33.91
C GLU A 3 10.02 -36.15 -33.95
N LEU A 4 9.34 -35.05 -33.65
CA LEU A 4 9.92 -33.71 -33.44
C LEU A 4 10.14 -33.48 -31.94
N PRO A 5 11.27 -32.89 -31.50
CA PRO A 5 11.57 -32.73 -30.08
C PRO A 5 10.77 -31.58 -29.45
N PRO A 6 10.52 -31.59 -28.13
CA PRO A 6 9.82 -30.50 -27.46
C PRO A 6 10.71 -29.26 -27.38
N PHE A 7 10.11 -28.09 -27.65
CA PHE A 7 10.76 -26.79 -27.54
C PHE A 7 11.15 -26.50 -26.08
N LEU A 8 12.40 -26.11 -25.87
CA LEU A 8 12.93 -25.63 -24.59
C LEU A 8 12.74 -24.11 -24.49
N LEU A 9 11.84 -23.65 -23.62
CA LEU A 9 11.63 -22.22 -23.39
C LEU A 9 12.58 -21.73 -22.29
N PHE A 10 13.59 -20.94 -22.66
CA PHE A 10 14.43 -20.21 -21.70
C PHE A 10 13.71 -18.92 -21.27
N ILE A 11 13.30 -18.84 -20.01
CA ILE A 11 12.82 -17.60 -19.39
C ILE A 11 14.01 -16.97 -18.65
N THR A 12 14.65 -15.98 -19.27
CA THR A 12 15.58 -15.08 -18.58
C THR A 12 14.82 -13.83 -18.13
N LYS A 13 15.06 -13.41 -16.88
CA LYS A 13 14.45 -12.22 -16.28
C LYS A 13 14.68 -11.00 -17.18
N ARG A 14 13.57 -10.40 -17.65
CA ARG A 14 13.39 -9.08 -18.31
C ARG A 14 12.98 -9.17 -19.80
N ARG A 15 11.74 -8.71 -20.07
CA ARG A 15 11.03 -8.52 -21.34
C ARG A 15 10.44 -9.79 -21.99
N LEU A 16 9.12 -9.91 -21.91
CA LEU A 16 8.33 -10.65 -22.89
C LEU A 16 8.19 -9.76 -24.14
N LEU A 17 9.13 -9.90 -25.09
CA LEU A 17 8.95 -9.39 -26.44
C LEU A 17 8.45 -10.57 -27.28
N VAL A 18 7.14 -10.66 -27.50
CA VAL A 18 6.59 -11.69 -28.38
C VAL A 18 6.74 -11.20 -29.83
N GLN A 19 7.86 -11.54 -30.46
CA GLN A 19 8.01 -11.43 -31.91
C GLN A 19 7.38 -12.67 -32.55
N PHE A 20 6.17 -12.52 -33.10
CA PHE A 20 5.56 -13.56 -33.93
C PHE A 20 6.23 -13.57 -35.31
N LEU A 21 7.01 -14.61 -35.60
CA LEU A 21 7.50 -14.94 -36.93
C LEU A 21 6.93 -16.30 -37.36
N SER A 22 5.71 -16.32 -37.90
CA SER A 22 5.23 -17.36 -38.82
C SER A 22 3.86 -16.93 -39.38
N HIS A 23 3.73 -16.57 -40.65
CA HIS A 23 3.55 -17.47 -41.81
C HIS A 23 2.56 -18.61 -41.53
N SER A 24 1.28 -18.28 -41.45
CA SER A 24 0.21 -19.17 -41.91
C SER A 24 -0.94 -18.35 -42.49
N PRO A 25 -1.38 -18.61 -43.73
CA PRO A 25 -2.55 -17.98 -44.31
C PRO A 25 -3.80 -18.63 -43.70
N SER A 26 -4.86 -17.86 -43.44
CA SER A 26 -6.14 -18.31 -42.85
C SER A 26 -6.10 -18.75 -41.38
N GLY A 27 -6.38 -17.82 -40.47
CA GLY A 27 -6.61 -18.13 -39.06
C GLY A 27 -7.10 -16.89 -38.32
N VAL A 28 -8.42 -16.74 -38.21
CA VAL A 28 -9.07 -15.69 -37.42
C VAL A 28 -8.73 -15.91 -35.95
N LEU A 29 -8.02 -14.98 -35.32
CA LEU A 29 -7.78 -14.97 -33.88
C LEU A 29 -8.88 -14.16 -33.21
N SER A 30 -9.77 -14.85 -32.49
CA SER A 30 -10.73 -14.22 -31.59
C SER A 30 -10.11 -14.09 -30.19
N CYS A 31 -10.18 -12.91 -29.59
CA CYS A 31 -9.71 -12.63 -28.24
C CYS A 31 -10.94 -12.46 -27.35
N GLU A 32 -11.24 -13.44 -26.51
CA GLU A 32 -12.27 -13.30 -25.47
C GLU A 32 -11.59 -12.91 -24.15
N THR A 33 -11.94 -11.75 -23.63
CA THR A 33 -11.53 -11.30 -22.29
C THR A 33 -12.65 -11.62 -21.33
N GLU A 34 -12.47 -12.60 -20.45
CA GLU A 34 -13.41 -12.86 -19.36
C GLU A 34 -12.86 -12.23 -18.06
N ARG A 35 -13.67 -11.38 -17.43
CA ARG A 35 -13.27 -10.59 -16.25
C ARG A 35 -13.93 -11.17 -15.00
N ALA A 36 -13.30 -12.17 -14.39
CA ALA A 36 -13.68 -12.66 -13.07
C ALA A 36 -12.78 -12.04 -11.98
N LYS A 37 -13.38 -11.70 -10.83
CA LYS A 37 -12.81 -10.97 -9.68
C LYS A 37 -11.29 -11.24 -9.47
N GLY A 38 -10.44 -10.30 -9.87
CA GLY A 38 -9.01 -10.26 -9.53
C GLY A 38 -8.05 -11.11 -10.38
N GLN A 39 -8.52 -11.83 -11.40
CA GLN A 39 -7.70 -12.67 -12.27
C GLN A 39 -7.79 -12.20 -13.73
N THR A 40 -6.64 -12.02 -14.39
CA THR A 40 -6.58 -11.89 -15.85
C THR A 40 -6.04 -13.20 -16.40
N GLN A 41 -6.90 -14.00 -17.02
CA GLN A 41 -6.48 -15.17 -17.77
C GLN A 41 -6.12 -14.76 -19.20
N PHE A 42 -4.99 -15.24 -19.70
CA PHE A 42 -4.65 -15.15 -21.11
C PHE A 42 -4.66 -16.56 -21.69
N PHE A 43 -5.54 -16.82 -22.64
CA PHE A 43 -5.53 -18.04 -23.42
C PHE A 43 -4.66 -17.83 -24.65
N LEU A 44 -3.46 -18.41 -24.62
CA LEU A 44 -2.71 -18.74 -25.82
C LEU A 44 -2.80 -20.25 -25.97
N SER A 45 -3.22 -20.70 -27.16
CA SER A 45 -3.30 -22.11 -27.57
C SER A 45 -2.20 -22.95 -26.89
N SER A 46 -2.63 -23.80 -25.95
CA SER A 46 -1.83 -24.83 -25.26
C SER A 46 -0.87 -24.43 -24.13
N PHE A 47 -0.87 -23.19 -23.62
CA PHE A 47 -0.11 -22.85 -22.39
C PHE A 47 -0.93 -22.02 -21.39
N LEU A 48 -1.17 -22.58 -20.21
CA LEU A 48 -1.72 -21.87 -19.07
C LEU A 48 -0.57 -21.12 -18.37
N PHE A 49 -0.47 -19.80 -18.58
CA PHE A 49 0.45 -18.97 -17.81
C PHE A 49 -0.24 -18.44 -16.55
N PHE A 50 0.17 -18.93 -15.38
CA PHE A 50 -0.13 -18.28 -14.11
C PHE A 50 0.84 -17.11 -13.92
N VAL A 51 0.33 -15.88 -13.96
CA VAL A 51 1.04 -14.71 -13.40
C VAL A 51 0.64 -14.62 -11.93
N GLU A 52 1.40 -15.30 -11.08
CA GLU A 52 1.23 -15.19 -9.63
C GLU A 52 1.71 -13.79 -9.20
N ARG A 53 0.77 -12.95 -8.77
CA ARG A 53 1.02 -11.54 -8.44
C ARG A 53 1.62 -11.43 -7.04
N GLU A 54 2.83 -11.95 -6.86
CA GLU A 54 3.63 -11.83 -5.65
C GLU A 54 4.12 -10.38 -5.50
N ARG A 55 3.23 -9.51 -4.99
CA ARG A 55 3.52 -8.10 -4.75
C ARG A 55 4.41 -7.92 -3.51
N GLU A 56 5.26 -6.93 -3.67
CA GLU A 56 6.07 -6.21 -2.71
C GLU A 56 5.33 -5.92 -1.41
N LYS A 57 6.01 -6.09 -0.25
CA LYS A 57 5.42 -5.93 1.08
C LYS A 57 6.16 -5.02 2.08
N MET A 58 5.45 -4.11 2.73
CA MET A 58 5.80 -3.34 3.93
C MET A 58 4.69 -3.50 4.98
N LEU A 59 5.06 -3.41 6.26
CA LEU A 59 4.16 -3.63 7.38
C LEU A 59 4.52 -2.71 8.54
N GLY A 60 3.54 -1.97 9.06
CA GLY A 60 3.65 -1.23 10.32
C GLY A 60 2.54 -1.63 11.27
N ILE A 61 2.88 -1.99 12.51
CA ILE A 61 1.94 -2.41 13.55
C ILE A 61 2.13 -1.50 14.76
N PHE A 62 1.03 -0.92 15.24
CA PHE A 62 1.02 0.12 16.25
C PHE A 62 0.02 -0.22 17.35
N SER A 63 0.45 -0.12 18.61
CA SER A 63 -0.40 -0.35 19.77
C SER A 63 -1.44 0.76 19.94
N SER A 64 -2.43 0.47 20.78
CA SER A 64 -3.44 1.45 21.21
C SER A 64 -2.87 2.66 21.96
N SER A 65 -1.62 2.60 22.47
CA SER A 65 -0.96 3.75 23.10
C SER A 65 -0.43 4.75 22.07
N VAL A 66 -0.24 4.35 20.82
CA VAL A 66 0.18 5.23 19.72
C VAL A 66 -1.00 5.65 18.87
N VAL A 67 -1.90 4.72 18.55
CA VAL A 67 -3.02 4.95 17.63
C VAL A 67 -4.30 4.31 18.14
N SER A 68 -5.37 5.08 18.23
CA SER A 68 -6.70 4.54 18.53
C SER A 68 -7.27 3.88 17.27
N PRO A 69 -7.73 2.62 17.35
CA PRO A 69 -8.36 1.96 16.22
C PRO A 69 -9.55 2.77 15.69
N PRO A 70 -9.69 2.95 14.35
CA PRO A 70 -10.85 3.62 13.78
C PRO A 70 -12.14 2.92 14.20
N GLU A 71 -13.09 3.67 14.76
CA GLU A 71 -14.36 3.14 15.26
C GLU A 71 -15.10 2.34 14.18
N GLU A 72 -14.93 2.73 12.92
CA GLU A 72 -15.58 2.10 11.79
C GLU A 72 -15.01 0.71 11.47
N LEU A 73 -13.70 0.51 11.65
CA LEU A 73 -13.07 -0.81 11.51
C LEU A 73 -13.38 -1.71 12.71
N VAL A 74 -13.55 -1.12 13.90
CA VAL A 74 -14.04 -1.83 15.08
C VAL A 74 -15.46 -2.32 14.82
N ALA A 75 -16.36 -1.43 14.39
CA ALA A 75 -17.75 -1.74 14.05
C ALA A 75 -17.85 -2.78 12.93
N ALA A 76 -17.01 -2.70 11.91
CA ALA A 76 -16.93 -3.70 10.85
C ALA A 76 -16.60 -5.10 11.37
N GLY A 77 -15.62 -5.22 12.27
CA GLY A 77 -15.26 -6.50 12.89
C GLY A 77 -16.32 -7.03 13.85
N SER A 78 -17.03 -6.15 14.55
CA SER A 78 -18.14 -6.53 15.44
C SER A 78 -19.35 -7.03 14.66
N ARG A 79 -19.63 -6.46 13.49
CA ARG A 79 -20.77 -6.85 12.63
C ARG A 79 -20.59 -8.25 12.04
N THR A 80 -19.38 -8.57 11.58
CA THR A 80 -19.07 -9.87 10.98
C THR A 80 -17.84 -10.46 11.67
N PRO A 81 -18.02 -11.11 12.83
CA PRO A 81 -16.92 -11.73 13.57
C PRO A 81 -16.19 -12.74 12.67
N SER A 82 -14.88 -12.60 12.61
CA SER A 82 -14.00 -13.42 11.78
C SER A 82 -12.72 -13.73 12.55
N PRO A 83 -12.06 -14.88 12.32
CA PRO A 83 -10.80 -15.20 12.97
C PRO A 83 -9.76 -14.07 12.80
N LYS A 84 -9.18 -13.65 13.92
CA LYS A 84 -8.07 -12.69 13.97
C LYS A 84 -6.86 -13.34 14.63
N THR A 85 -5.67 -12.85 14.33
CA THR A 85 -4.43 -13.24 15.01
C THR A 85 -3.84 -12.03 15.75
N THR A 86 -2.93 -12.29 16.69
CA THR A 86 -2.23 -11.22 17.43
C THR A 86 -1.22 -10.50 16.54
N ALA A 87 -0.84 -9.28 16.91
CA ALA A 87 0.21 -8.50 16.25
C ALA A 87 1.51 -9.29 16.05
N GLY A 88 1.96 -10.00 17.09
CA GLY A 88 3.17 -10.83 16.99
C GLY A 88 3.05 -11.98 15.98
N LYS A 89 1.88 -12.60 15.86
CA LYS A 89 1.64 -13.64 14.84
C LYS A 89 1.59 -13.06 13.43
N LEU A 90 1.03 -11.87 13.26
CA LEU A 90 1.03 -11.14 11.99
C LEU A 90 2.47 -10.81 11.56
N LEU A 91 3.31 -10.31 12.47
CA LEU A 91 4.71 -10.02 12.20
C LEU A 91 5.49 -11.29 11.82
N ASN A 92 5.35 -12.37 12.59
CA ASN A 92 6.03 -13.63 12.29
C ASN A 92 5.65 -14.17 10.91
N ARG A 93 4.34 -14.12 10.56
CA ARG A 93 3.87 -14.51 9.23
C ARG A 93 4.50 -13.66 8.13
N PHE A 94 4.66 -12.35 8.33
CA PHE A 94 5.33 -11.49 7.35
C PHE A 94 6.78 -11.94 7.15
N VAL A 95 7.53 -12.14 8.24
CA VAL A 95 8.95 -12.50 8.21
C VAL A 95 9.17 -13.90 7.62
N GLU A 96 8.33 -14.87 7.97
CA GLU A 96 8.41 -16.25 7.48
C GLU A 96 7.99 -16.37 6.00
N SER A 97 7.02 -15.59 5.56
CA SER A 97 6.50 -15.66 4.19
C SER A 97 7.36 -14.93 3.16
N LYS A 98 8.28 -14.04 3.58
CA LYS A 98 9.05 -13.18 2.69
C LYS A 98 10.54 -13.36 2.87
N ALA A 99 11.20 -13.82 1.82
CA ALA A 99 12.66 -13.87 1.77
C ALA A 99 13.24 -12.47 2.02
N SER A 100 14.35 -12.41 2.77
CA SER A 100 15.06 -11.16 3.11
C SER A 100 14.17 -10.11 3.78
N ALA A 101 13.12 -10.52 4.49
CA ALA A 101 12.36 -9.62 5.34
C ALA A 101 13.24 -9.10 6.50
N VAL A 102 13.16 -7.80 6.73
CA VAL A 102 13.74 -7.10 7.86
C VAL A 102 12.58 -6.70 8.76
N SER A 103 12.71 -6.97 10.06
CA SER A 103 11.78 -6.48 11.07
C SER A 103 12.53 -5.67 12.13
N LEU A 104 11.84 -4.70 12.71
CA LEU A 104 12.34 -3.80 13.72
C LEU A 104 11.23 -3.58 14.75
N GLN A 105 11.61 -3.61 16.03
CA GLN A 105 10.74 -3.23 17.13
C GLN A 105 11.21 -1.89 17.70
N VAL A 106 10.30 -0.91 17.79
CA VAL A 106 10.57 0.41 18.34
C VAL A 106 9.80 0.53 19.66
N GLY A 107 10.53 0.36 20.77
CA GLY A 107 9.92 0.30 22.11
C GLY A 107 8.99 -0.91 22.28
N GLU A 108 8.02 -0.81 23.19
CA GLU A 108 7.07 -1.90 23.45
C GLU A 108 5.81 -1.85 22.56
N HIS A 109 5.71 -0.83 21.72
CA HIS A 109 4.41 -0.40 21.17
C HIS A 109 4.36 -0.36 19.64
N VAL A 110 5.51 -0.46 18.97
CA VAL A 110 5.60 -0.33 17.51
C VAL A 110 6.48 -1.42 16.92
N GLN A 111 5.98 -2.06 15.87
CA GLN A 111 6.72 -3.04 15.06
C GLN A 111 6.65 -2.62 13.60
N LEU A 112 7.79 -2.57 12.93
CA LEU A 112 7.92 -2.26 11.51
C LEU A 112 8.59 -3.43 10.81
N ALA A 113 8.15 -3.76 9.60
CA ALA A 113 8.80 -4.75 8.76
C ALA A 113 8.71 -4.37 7.28
N TYR A 114 9.74 -4.75 6.52
CA TYR A 114 9.79 -4.56 5.08
C TYR A 114 10.66 -5.66 4.45
N THR A 115 10.54 -5.83 3.14
CA THR A 115 11.43 -6.69 2.35
C THR A 115 11.80 -5.96 1.07
N HIS A 116 12.92 -6.29 0.43
CA HIS A 116 13.20 -5.86 -0.96
C HIS A 116 12.94 -6.98 -1.97
N HIS A 117 12.42 -8.13 -1.52
CA HIS A 117 12.09 -9.23 -2.40
C HIS A 117 11.02 -8.81 -3.41
N ASN A 118 11.25 -9.15 -4.69
CA ASN A 118 10.39 -8.80 -5.83
C ASN A 118 10.10 -7.29 -6.01
N GLU A 119 11.02 -6.42 -5.59
CA GLU A 119 10.88 -4.97 -5.75
C GLU A 119 10.69 -4.53 -7.22
N SER A 120 9.68 -3.70 -7.47
CA SER A 120 9.36 -3.12 -8.76
C SER A 120 10.24 -1.90 -8.99
N PRO A 121 10.87 -1.79 -10.16
CA PRO A 121 11.58 -0.57 -10.54
C PRO A 121 10.70 0.69 -10.57
N TRP A 122 9.37 0.53 -10.64
CA TRP A 122 8.42 1.64 -10.72
C TRP A 122 7.95 2.14 -9.34
N HIS A 123 8.05 1.30 -8.32
CA HIS A 123 7.61 1.62 -6.95
C HIS A 123 8.67 1.12 -5.96
N PRO A 124 9.87 1.71 -5.95
CA PRO A 124 10.92 1.27 -5.05
C PRO A 124 10.47 1.43 -3.61
N ARG A 125 10.92 0.51 -2.76
CA ARG A 125 10.72 0.55 -1.32
C ARG A 125 11.95 1.06 -0.64
N SER A 126 11.75 1.86 0.38
CA SER A 126 12.83 2.46 1.14
C SER A 126 12.44 2.60 2.59
N PHE A 127 13.43 2.36 3.45
CA PHE A 127 13.32 2.52 4.88
C PHE A 127 14.44 3.44 5.33
N ALA A 128 14.12 4.41 6.18
CA ALA A 128 15.13 5.26 6.80
C ALA A 128 14.71 5.65 8.22
N VAL A 129 15.73 5.94 9.02
CA VAL A 129 15.59 6.46 10.38
C VAL A 129 16.45 7.71 10.49
N LYS A 130 15.87 8.80 11.00
CA LYS A 130 16.60 10.03 11.28
C LYS A 130 15.93 10.75 12.45
N ASP A 131 16.72 11.18 13.45
CA ASP A 131 16.25 11.91 14.63
C ASP A 131 15.08 11.21 15.36
N GLU A 132 15.19 9.89 15.54
CA GLU A 132 14.14 9.00 16.11
C GLU A 132 12.82 8.96 15.33
N ILE A 133 12.81 9.43 14.09
CA ILE A 133 11.69 9.31 13.16
C ILE A 133 11.97 8.15 12.19
N PHE A 134 11.07 7.20 12.16
CA PHE A 134 11.12 5.99 11.35
C PHE A 134 10.17 6.16 10.16
N CYS A 135 10.63 5.89 8.95
CA CYS A 135 9.80 6.01 7.75
C CYS A 135 9.93 4.76 6.86
N LEU A 136 8.80 4.14 6.56
CA LEU A 136 8.62 3.20 5.47
C LEU A 136 8.00 3.96 4.30
N PHE A 137 8.58 3.82 3.11
CA PHE A 137 8.10 4.47 1.90
C PHE A 137 8.12 3.47 0.75
N GLU A 138 7.03 3.40 0.01
CA GLU A 138 6.92 2.69 -1.25
C GLU A 138 6.49 3.67 -2.34
N GLY A 139 7.16 3.62 -3.48
CA GLY A 139 6.79 4.44 -4.64
C GLY A 139 7.88 5.37 -5.12
N ALA A 140 7.50 6.38 -5.89
CA ALA A 140 8.38 7.41 -6.41
C ALA A 140 7.67 8.76 -6.48
N LEU A 141 8.42 9.83 -6.23
CA LEU A 141 7.93 11.21 -6.34
C LEU A 141 8.39 11.84 -7.66
N ASP A 142 7.46 12.15 -8.54
CA ASP A 142 7.70 12.79 -9.84
C ASP A 142 8.34 14.18 -9.67
N ASN A 143 8.05 14.86 -8.56
CA ASN A 143 8.54 16.21 -8.27
C ASN A 143 9.65 16.25 -7.20
N LEU A 144 10.32 15.13 -6.92
CA LEU A 144 11.40 15.02 -5.92
C LEU A 144 12.47 16.11 -6.06
N GLY A 145 12.89 16.43 -7.28
CA GLY A 145 13.90 17.46 -7.55
C GLY A 145 13.51 18.84 -7.03
N SER A 146 12.25 19.25 -7.24
CA SER A 146 11.73 20.53 -6.74
C SER A 146 11.58 20.53 -5.21
N LEU A 147 11.13 19.41 -4.64
CA LEU A 147 10.96 19.26 -3.20
C LEU A 147 12.31 19.31 -2.47
N ARG A 148 13.37 18.71 -3.04
CA ARG A 148 14.73 18.83 -2.50
C ARG A 148 15.17 20.29 -2.38
N GLN A 149 14.89 21.11 -3.39
CA GLN A 149 15.21 22.54 -3.35
C GLN A 149 14.38 23.26 -2.28
N GLN A 150 13.07 22.98 -2.20
CA GLN A 150 12.16 23.59 -1.24
C GLN A 150 12.54 23.30 0.23
N TYR A 151 12.94 22.06 0.53
CA TYR A 151 13.35 21.64 1.86
C TYR A 151 14.86 21.84 2.13
N GLY A 152 15.63 22.36 1.18
CA GLY A 152 17.07 22.60 1.34
C GLY A 152 17.90 21.31 1.49
N LEU A 153 17.47 20.23 0.83
CA LEU A 153 18.10 18.91 0.95
C LEU A 153 19.25 18.72 -0.04
N ALA A 154 20.19 17.85 0.34
CA ALA A 154 21.26 17.44 -0.56
C ALA A 154 20.71 16.74 -1.82
N LYS A 155 21.46 16.83 -2.93
CA LYS A 155 21.09 16.18 -4.20
C LYS A 155 20.92 14.65 -4.08
N SER A 156 21.55 14.03 -3.09
CA SER A 156 21.49 12.60 -2.80
C SER A 156 20.28 12.17 -1.95
N ALA A 157 19.50 13.12 -1.37
CA ALA A 157 18.38 12.77 -0.52
C ALA A 157 17.26 12.08 -1.32
N ASN A 158 16.94 10.84 -1.02
CA ASN A 158 15.83 10.11 -1.64
C ASN A 158 14.47 10.50 -1.04
N GLU A 159 13.41 9.87 -1.52
CA GLU A 159 12.01 10.09 -1.13
C GLU A 159 11.80 9.89 0.37
N VAL A 160 12.32 8.80 0.95
CA VAL A 160 12.15 8.51 2.39
C VAL A 160 12.81 9.57 3.27
N ILE A 161 14.00 10.06 2.92
CA ILE A 161 14.66 11.16 3.65
C ILE A 161 13.89 12.46 3.48
N LEU A 162 13.36 12.72 2.28
CA LEU A 162 12.54 13.88 2.03
C LEU A 162 11.25 13.88 2.87
N VAL A 163 10.58 12.73 2.97
CA VAL A 163 9.37 12.58 3.78
C VAL A 163 9.66 12.82 5.27
N ILE A 164 10.78 12.30 5.80
CA ILE A 164 11.17 12.56 7.19
C ILE A 164 11.39 14.07 7.42
N GLU A 165 12.11 14.75 6.53
CA GLU A 165 12.37 16.19 6.66
C GLU A 165 11.11 17.04 6.48
N ALA A 166 10.21 16.64 5.59
CA ALA A 166 8.92 17.29 5.42
C ALA A 166 8.03 17.11 6.65
N TYR A 167 8.01 15.92 7.25
CA TYR A 167 7.32 15.65 8.50
C TYR A 167 7.90 16.48 9.67
N LYS A 168 9.22 16.58 9.79
CA LYS A 168 9.85 17.47 10.80
C LYS A 168 9.44 18.92 10.60
N ALA A 169 9.42 19.40 9.36
CA ALA A 169 8.95 20.75 9.06
C ALA A 169 7.48 20.96 9.44
N LEU A 170 6.62 19.94 9.29
CA LEU A 170 5.23 19.97 9.76
C LEU A 170 5.13 20.02 11.29
N ARG A 171 5.92 19.20 11.99
CA ARG A 171 5.91 19.10 13.46
C ARG A 171 6.47 20.35 14.14
N ASP A 172 7.60 20.86 13.64
CA ASP A 172 8.41 21.87 14.33
C ASP A 172 8.09 23.32 13.92
N ARG A 173 7.43 23.54 12.78
CA ARG A 173 7.09 24.89 12.29
C ARG A 173 5.64 25.25 12.61
N ALA A 174 5.44 26.27 13.43
CA ALA A 174 4.13 26.81 13.77
C ALA A 174 3.39 27.44 12.58
N PRO A 175 2.05 27.47 12.62
CA PRO A 175 1.21 26.32 12.28
C PRO A 175 1.31 26.00 10.78
N TYR A 176 2.08 24.97 10.43
CA TYR A 176 2.06 24.39 9.09
C TYR A 176 0.88 23.41 9.00
N PRO A 177 -0.15 23.63 8.17
CA PRO A 177 -1.25 22.68 8.10
C PRO A 177 -0.76 21.39 7.42
N ALA A 178 -1.10 20.22 7.97
CA ALA A 178 -0.58 18.92 7.53
C ALA A 178 -0.80 18.62 6.05
N ASN A 179 -1.88 19.14 5.47
CA ASN A 179 -2.14 19.05 4.04
C ASN A 179 -1.04 19.71 3.20
N ARG A 180 -0.28 20.69 3.69
CA ARG A 180 0.85 21.27 2.94
C ARG A 180 1.90 20.24 2.58
N VAL A 181 2.26 19.34 3.50
CA VAL A 181 3.30 18.34 3.21
C VAL A 181 2.84 17.43 2.08
N VAL A 182 1.67 16.82 2.25
CA VAL A 182 1.15 15.78 1.34
C VAL A 182 0.57 16.33 0.05
N CYS A 183 -0.06 17.51 0.05
CA CYS A 183 -0.59 18.14 -1.18
C CYS A 183 0.51 18.55 -2.15
N HIS A 184 1.75 18.72 -1.69
CA HIS A 184 2.88 19.03 -2.55
C HIS A 184 3.59 17.77 -3.08
N LEU A 185 3.22 16.57 -2.64
CA LEU A 185 3.80 15.34 -3.17
C LEU A 185 3.08 14.97 -4.47
N SER A 186 3.84 14.91 -5.57
CA SER A 186 3.36 14.41 -6.86
C SER A 186 4.06 13.10 -7.14
N GLY A 187 3.31 12.04 -7.46
CA GLY A 187 3.87 10.73 -7.74
C GLY A 187 2.94 9.60 -7.38
N SER A 188 3.50 8.41 -7.34
CA SER A 188 2.83 7.18 -6.91
C SER A 188 3.50 6.77 -5.62
N PHE A 189 2.81 6.81 -4.49
CA PHE A 189 3.44 6.61 -3.19
C PHE A 189 2.48 6.13 -2.11
N ALA A 190 3.01 5.38 -1.17
CA ALA A 190 2.42 5.17 0.14
C ALA A 190 3.55 5.21 1.18
N PHE A 191 3.30 5.80 2.34
CA PHE A 191 4.29 5.81 3.40
C PHE A 191 3.69 5.76 4.79
N ILE A 192 4.50 5.29 5.73
CA ILE A 192 4.22 5.23 7.16
C ILE A 192 5.38 5.91 7.88
N VAL A 193 5.11 7.01 8.58
CA VAL A 193 6.06 7.73 9.42
C VAL A 193 5.65 7.58 10.88
N PHE A 194 6.57 7.10 11.71
CA PHE A 194 6.43 7.08 13.16
C PHE A 194 7.50 7.95 13.81
N ASP A 195 7.07 8.95 14.57
CA ASP A 195 7.95 9.78 15.39
C ASP A 195 7.92 9.27 16.82
N LYS A 196 9.01 8.63 17.24
CA LYS A 196 9.16 8.10 18.60
C LYS A 196 9.20 9.21 19.66
N SER A 197 9.74 10.39 19.32
CA SER A 197 9.90 11.50 20.27
C SER A 197 8.58 12.10 20.73
N THR A 198 7.60 12.16 19.82
CA THR A 198 6.24 12.65 20.09
C THR A 198 5.21 11.52 20.22
N SER A 199 5.62 10.27 19.99
CA SER A 199 4.73 9.10 19.88
C SER A 199 3.59 9.31 18.87
N THR A 200 3.89 9.94 17.73
CA THR A 200 2.89 10.25 16.69
C THR A 200 3.10 9.42 15.42
N LEU A 201 1.98 9.15 14.75
CA LEU A 201 1.91 8.37 13.52
C LEU A 201 1.37 9.28 12.40
N PHE A 202 2.03 9.22 11.24
CA PHE A 202 1.63 9.93 10.03
C PHE A 202 1.72 8.99 8.82
N VAL A 203 0.57 8.66 8.24
CA VAL A 203 0.44 7.71 7.12
C VAL A 203 -0.22 8.43 5.96
N ALA A 204 0.22 8.19 4.73
CA ALA A 204 -0.38 8.83 3.55
C ALA A 204 -0.30 7.94 2.30
N SER A 205 -1.23 8.15 1.38
CA SER A 205 -1.35 7.46 0.09
C SER A 205 -1.46 8.44 -1.07
N ASP A 206 -1.02 8.08 -2.27
CA ASP A 206 -1.14 8.95 -3.44
C ASP A 206 -2.61 9.14 -3.89
N GLN A 207 -2.87 10.23 -4.62
CA GLN A 207 -4.21 10.60 -5.10
C GLN A 207 -4.85 9.56 -6.03
N ALA A 208 -4.01 8.84 -6.79
CA ALA A 208 -4.46 7.87 -7.77
C ALA A 208 -4.56 6.45 -7.19
N GLY A 209 -4.16 6.23 -5.93
CA GLY A 209 -4.11 4.92 -5.29
C GLY A 209 -3.21 3.93 -6.03
N LYS A 210 -2.15 4.42 -6.70
CA LYS A 210 -1.25 3.59 -7.51
C LYS A 210 -0.43 2.65 -6.66
N VAL A 211 0.01 3.11 -5.50
CA VAL A 211 0.62 2.27 -4.47
C VAL A 211 -0.48 1.82 -3.50
N PRO A 212 -0.77 0.51 -3.40
CA PRO A 212 -1.83 0.01 -2.53
C PRO A 212 -1.42 0.18 -1.07
N LEU A 213 -2.38 0.57 -0.23
CA LEU A 213 -2.22 0.58 1.22
C LEU A 213 -3.52 0.14 1.87
N TYR A 214 -3.40 -0.70 2.88
CA TYR A 214 -4.49 -1.29 3.63
C TYR A 214 -4.22 -1.12 5.11
N TRP A 215 -5.29 -1.17 5.90
CA TRP A 215 -5.20 -1.11 7.35
C TRP A 215 -6.25 -2.01 8.01
N GLY A 216 -5.89 -2.53 9.17
CA GLY A 216 -6.78 -3.41 9.91
C GLY A 216 -6.43 -3.50 11.39
N ILE A 217 -7.31 -4.16 12.13
CA ILE A 217 -7.19 -4.32 13.59
C ILE A 217 -6.97 -5.79 13.92
N THR A 218 -5.85 -6.09 14.59
CA THR A 218 -5.50 -7.44 15.05
C THR A 218 -6.35 -7.89 16.24
N ALA A 219 -6.20 -9.15 16.66
CA ALA A 219 -6.96 -9.71 17.78
C ALA A 219 -6.70 -9.02 19.13
N ASP A 220 -5.49 -8.51 19.31
CA ASP A 220 -4.98 -7.79 20.50
C ASP A 220 -5.14 -6.26 20.41
N GLY A 221 -5.89 -5.76 19.42
CA GLY A 221 -6.26 -4.35 19.33
C GLY A 221 -5.21 -3.42 18.73
N TYR A 222 -4.13 -3.97 18.14
CA TYR A 222 -3.16 -3.18 17.39
C TYR A 222 -3.74 -2.79 16.03
N VAL A 223 -3.35 -1.61 15.56
CA VAL A 223 -3.64 -1.16 14.19
C VAL A 223 -2.44 -1.51 13.32
N ALA A 224 -2.69 -2.27 12.26
CA ALA A 224 -1.70 -2.66 11.28
C ALA A 224 -1.95 -1.93 9.96
N PHE A 225 -0.89 -1.48 9.31
CA PHE A 225 -0.86 -0.93 7.96
C PHE A 225 0.04 -1.80 7.09
N ALA A 226 -0.42 -2.18 5.90
CA ALA A 226 0.38 -2.94 4.94
C ALA A 226 -0.08 -2.65 3.51
N ASP A 227 0.82 -2.80 2.56
CA ASP A 227 0.58 -2.81 1.11
C ASP A 227 0.02 -4.17 0.61
N ASP A 228 -0.10 -5.15 1.49
CA ASP A 228 -0.65 -6.47 1.19
C ASP A 228 -1.95 -6.79 1.93
N ALA A 229 -3.02 -6.83 1.14
CA ALA A 229 -4.36 -7.17 1.59
C ALA A 229 -4.46 -8.58 2.17
N ASP A 230 -3.79 -9.57 1.57
CA ASP A 230 -3.97 -10.98 1.93
C ASP A 230 -3.34 -11.30 3.29
N LEU A 231 -2.16 -10.72 3.56
CA LEU A 231 -1.53 -10.80 4.87
C LEU A 231 -2.42 -10.22 5.98
N LEU A 232 -2.99 -9.04 5.76
CA LEU A 232 -3.88 -8.42 6.75
C LEU A 232 -5.21 -9.17 6.85
N LYS A 233 -5.79 -9.66 5.75
CA LYS A 233 -7.01 -10.46 5.77
C LYS A 233 -6.86 -11.69 6.67
N GLY A 234 -5.72 -12.37 6.61
CA GLY A 234 -5.43 -13.53 7.45
C GLY A 234 -5.21 -13.21 8.94
N SER A 235 -5.11 -11.93 9.34
CA SER A 235 -4.77 -11.52 10.71
C SER A 235 -5.79 -10.57 11.35
N CYS A 236 -6.44 -9.73 10.56
CA CYS A 236 -7.43 -8.73 10.96
C CYS A 236 -8.87 -9.15 10.61
N GLY A 237 -9.03 -10.17 9.75
CA GLY A 237 -10.33 -10.64 9.31
C GLY A 237 -11.16 -9.51 8.67
N LYS A 238 -12.41 -9.33 9.11
CA LYS A 238 -13.33 -8.27 8.63
C LYS A 238 -13.04 -6.89 9.23
N SER A 239 -12.19 -6.76 10.25
CA SER A 239 -11.66 -5.45 10.67
C SER A 239 -10.53 -4.99 9.75
N LEU A 240 -10.82 -4.92 8.46
CA LEU A 240 -9.86 -4.60 7.40
C LEU A 240 -10.55 -3.69 6.37
N ALA A 241 -9.82 -2.69 5.89
CA ALA A 241 -10.23 -1.85 4.77
C ALA A 241 -9.02 -1.46 3.91
N SER A 242 -9.30 -0.95 2.71
CA SER A 242 -8.32 -0.12 2.00
C SER A 242 -8.14 1.21 2.72
N PHE A 243 -6.90 1.69 2.73
CA PHE A 243 -6.61 3.06 3.11
C PHE A 243 -7.07 3.98 1.97
N PRO A 244 -7.84 5.04 2.24
CA PRO A 244 -8.39 5.85 1.16
C PRO A 244 -7.27 6.56 0.38
N GLN A 245 -7.37 6.51 -0.94
CA GLN A 245 -6.46 7.21 -1.85
C GLN A 245 -6.55 8.72 -1.67
N GLY A 246 -5.44 9.43 -1.86
CA GLY A 246 -5.43 10.88 -1.77
C GLY A 246 -5.72 11.42 -0.37
N CYS A 247 -5.45 10.62 0.67
CA CYS A 247 -5.71 10.98 2.04
C CYS A 247 -4.51 10.64 2.92
N PHE A 248 -4.48 11.25 4.11
CA PHE A 248 -3.50 10.97 5.14
C PHE A 248 -4.19 10.73 6.48
N TYR A 249 -3.56 9.94 7.32
CA TYR A 249 -3.92 9.74 8.72
C TYR A 249 -2.83 10.34 9.59
N SER A 250 -3.23 11.16 10.57
CA SER A 250 -2.31 11.74 11.54
C SER A 250 -2.87 11.66 12.94
N THR A 251 -2.13 11.08 13.88
CA THR A 251 -2.53 11.11 15.30
C THR A 251 -2.44 12.51 15.89
N ALA A 252 -1.51 13.35 15.41
CA ALA A 252 -1.36 14.74 15.84
C ALA A 252 -2.54 15.63 15.43
N VAL A 253 -3.18 15.36 14.27
CA VAL A 253 -4.31 16.15 13.74
C VAL A 253 -5.67 15.48 14.02
N GLY A 254 -5.67 14.31 14.67
CA GLY A 254 -6.87 13.63 15.13
C GLY A 254 -7.60 12.79 14.08
N GLY A 255 -6.88 12.17 13.13
CA GLY A 255 -7.44 11.13 12.26
C GLY A 255 -7.19 11.33 10.77
N LEU A 256 -8.12 10.82 9.97
CA LEU A 256 -8.03 10.72 8.50
C LEU A 256 -8.53 12.00 7.82
N ARG A 257 -7.78 12.53 6.85
CA ARG A 257 -8.13 13.73 6.06
C ARG A 257 -7.70 13.56 4.60
N CYS A 258 -8.45 14.13 3.67
CA CYS A 258 -8.11 14.06 2.25
C CYS A 258 -7.44 15.34 1.75
N TYR A 259 -6.61 15.20 0.72
CA TYR A 259 -5.80 16.29 0.19
C TYR A 259 -6.64 17.38 -0.47
N GLU A 260 -7.57 16.97 -1.36
CA GLU A 260 -8.41 17.88 -2.15
C GLU A 260 -9.49 18.53 -1.29
N ASN A 261 -10.03 17.76 -0.35
CA ASN A 261 -11.15 18.16 0.48
C ASN A 261 -10.79 18.07 1.98
N PRO A 262 -9.82 18.86 2.47
CA PRO A 262 -9.27 18.74 3.83
C PRO A 262 -10.27 19.09 4.94
N LYS A 263 -11.40 19.70 4.56
CA LYS A 263 -12.52 20.03 5.45
C LYS A 263 -13.63 18.96 5.45
N ASN A 264 -13.67 18.09 4.45
CA ASN A 264 -14.74 17.11 4.33
C ASN A 264 -14.43 15.92 5.24
N LYS A 265 -15.46 15.41 5.91
CA LYS A 265 -15.32 14.21 6.72
C LYS A 265 -15.16 13.02 5.79
N ILE A 266 -14.29 12.10 6.19
CA ILE A 266 -14.21 10.80 5.54
C ILE A 266 -15.10 9.88 6.35
N THR A 267 -16.12 9.33 5.69
CA THR A 267 -17.07 8.40 6.28
C THR A 267 -16.75 6.99 5.83
N ALA A 268 -16.72 6.04 6.75
CA ALA A 268 -16.70 4.64 6.36
C ALA A 268 -18.11 4.18 6.01
N VAL A 269 -18.25 3.55 4.85
CA VAL A 269 -19.43 2.81 4.43
C VAL A 269 -19.16 1.34 4.72
N PRO A 270 -20.03 0.65 5.50
CA PRO A 270 -20.01 -0.79 5.62
C PRO A 270 -19.87 -1.49 4.26
N ALA A 271 -18.93 -2.44 4.18
CA ALA A 271 -18.82 -3.31 3.02
C ALA A 271 -19.89 -4.40 3.08
N GLU A 272 -20.29 -4.92 1.92
CA GLU A 272 -21.21 -6.05 1.83
C GLU A 272 -20.54 -7.33 2.36
N GLU A 273 -21.31 -8.31 2.82
CA GLU A 273 -20.75 -9.51 3.48
C GLU A 273 -19.81 -10.31 2.56
N GLU A 274 -20.03 -10.26 1.24
CA GLU A 274 -19.22 -10.96 0.24
C GLU A 274 -17.84 -10.33 0.00
N GLU A 275 -17.63 -9.11 0.45
CA GLU A 275 -16.38 -8.38 0.17
C GLU A 275 -15.27 -8.76 1.14
N ILE A 276 -14.02 -8.61 0.70
CA ILE A 276 -12.85 -8.88 1.55
C ILE A 276 -12.77 -7.88 2.71
N TRP A 277 -13.22 -6.66 2.44
CA TRP A 277 -13.26 -5.53 3.37
C TRP A 277 -14.47 -5.66 4.29
N GLY A 278 -14.37 -5.10 5.50
CA GLY A 278 -15.55 -4.89 6.34
C GLY A 278 -16.13 -3.47 6.25
N ALA A 279 -15.36 -2.55 5.67
CA ALA A 279 -15.75 -1.17 5.38
C ALA A 279 -14.93 -0.58 4.23
N PHE A 280 -15.48 0.45 3.57
CA PHE A 280 -14.78 1.33 2.64
C PHE A 280 -14.84 2.77 3.12
N PHE A 281 -13.77 3.53 2.96
CA PHE A 281 -13.75 4.94 3.30
C PHE A 281 -14.11 5.78 2.07
N LYS A 282 -15.12 6.66 2.20
CA LYS A 282 -15.55 7.63 1.17
C LYS A 282 -15.46 9.05 1.70
N VAL A 283 -15.04 9.98 0.86
CA VAL A 283 -15.02 11.41 1.17
C VAL A 283 -16.43 11.97 1.01
N GLU A 284 -16.99 12.58 2.05
CA GLU A 284 -18.27 13.30 1.93
C GLU A 284 -18.15 14.38 0.85
N GLY A 285 -19.12 14.47 -0.06
CA GLY A 285 -19.18 15.52 -1.10
C GLY A 285 -18.43 15.23 -2.41
N SER A 286 -17.85 14.03 -2.59
CA SER A 286 -17.41 13.61 -3.93
C SER A 286 -18.62 13.24 -4.78
N THR A 287 -19.19 14.23 -5.48
CA THR A 287 -20.05 13.96 -6.63
C THR A 287 -19.16 13.45 -7.75
N VAL A 288 -19.06 12.14 -7.86
CA VAL A 288 -18.62 11.50 -9.10
C VAL A 288 -19.61 11.96 -10.17
N LEU A 289 -19.15 12.86 -11.05
CA LEU A 289 -19.77 13.03 -12.36
C LEU A 289 -19.59 11.71 -13.09
N ALA A 290 -20.53 10.79 -12.85
CA ALA A 290 -20.77 9.66 -13.71
C ALA A 290 -21.32 10.23 -15.01
N ALA A 291 -20.42 10.65 -15.89
CA ALA A 291 -20.72 10.85 -17.29
C ALA A 291 -21.14 9.49 -17.85
N THR A 292 -22.44 9.33 -18.05
CA THR A 292 -23.05 8.22 -18.77
C THR A 292 -23.78 8.88 -19.95
N GLU A 293 -23.13 8.86 -21.10
CA GLU A 293 -23.78 8.71 -22.41
C GLU A 293 -23.05 7.57 -23.13
#